data_AF-E9HGV8-F1
#
_entry.id   AF-E9HGV8-F1
#
_cell.length_a   1.000
_cell.length_b   1.000
_cell.length_c   1.000
_cell.angle_alpha   90.00
_cell.angle_beta   90.00
_cell.angle_gamma   90.00
#
_symmetry.space_group_name_H-M   'P 1'
#
loop_
_entity.id
_entity.type
_entity.pdbx_description
1 polymer ?
#
loop_
_entity_poly.entity_id
_entity_poly.type
_entity_poly.pdbx_seq_one_letter_code
_entity_poly.pdbx_strand_id
1 'polypeptide(L)'
;MELDIGEVAAPRSFIFLWCGSSDGLDLGREHCLMGIKGTVRRSTDGDFIHANVDIDLIITEEPEYGSLEKPSEIFNIIEHFCLGKRRLHLFGRDSTIRPGWLTVGPALTNSNYNAETYAGYFNSNCTTTGCTERIEALRPKSPPPKGSKGAGGGRGGFTRGAARGRGR
;
A
#
# COMPACT_ATOMS: atom_id res chain seq x y z
N MET A 1 9.49 -26.55 7.16
CA MET A 1 8.07 -26.25 6.87
C MET A 1 8.09 -25.13 5.86
N GLU A 2 7.52 -25.36 4.68
CA GLU A 2 7.42 -24.35 3.63
C GLU A 2 6.04 -23.69 3.74
N LEU A 3 5.96 -22.38 3.55
CA LEU A 3 4.69 -21.64 3.60
C LEU A 3 4.29 -21.27 2.18
N ASP A 4 3.16 -21.81 1.72
CA ASP A 4 2.60 -21.53 0.39
C ASP A 4 1.84 -20.19 0.35
N ILE A 5 2.54 -19.09 0.67
CA ILE A 5 1.95 -17.74 0.70
C ILE A 5 1.36 -17.35 -0.67
N GLY A 6 1.91 -17.92 -1.74
CA GLY A 6 1.44 -17.71 -3.11
C GLY A 6 -0.04 -18.06 -3.32
N GLU A 7 -0.52 -19.10 -2.65
CA GLU A 7 -1.89 -19.65 -2.79
C GLU A 7 -2.94 -18.75 -2.11
N VAL A 8 -2.57 -18.07 -1.04
CA VAL A 8 -3.48 -17.18 -0.31
C VAL A 8 -3.37 -15.72 -0.76
N ALA A 9 -2.27 -15.34 -1.42
CA ALA A 9 -2.04 -13.97 -1.87
C ALA A 9 -2.86 -13.62 -3.12
N ALA A 10 -3.66 -12.55 -3.04
CA ALA A 10 -4.43 -12.04 -4.17
C ALA A 10 -3.53 -11.65 -5.37
N PRO A 11 -4.05 -11.65 -6.62
CA PRO A 11 -3.26 -11.35 -7.83
C PRO A 11 -2.53 -10.01 -7.81
N ARG A 12 -3.13 -9.00 -7.16
CA ARG A 12 -2.51 -7.71 -6.80
C ARG A 12 -2.51 -7.62 -5.28
N SER A 13 -1.33 -7.66 -4.67
CA SER A 13 -1.19 -7.68 -3.21
C SER A 13 0.22 -7.29 -2.78
N PHE A 14 0.38 -7.12 -1.46
CA PHE A 14 1.65 -6.78 -0.83
C PHE A 14 1.92 -7.75 0.33
N ILE A 15 3.20 -7.96 0.63
CA ILE A 15 3.66 -8.71 1.79
C ILE A 15 4.62 -7.83 2.60
N PHE A 16 4.53 -7.91 3.92
CA PHE A 16 5.43 -7.26 4.86
C PHE A 16 6.04 -8.35 5.72
N LEU A 17 7.35 -8.57 5.60
CA LEU A 17 8.06 -9.70 6.20
C LEU A 17 9.14 -9.19 7.15
N TRP A 18 8.96 -9.45 8.44
CA TRP A 18 10.02 -9.24 9.43
C TRP A 18 11.15 -10.25 9.21
N CYS A 19 12.33 -9.75 8.89
CA CYS A 19 13.52 -10.55 8.59
C CYS A 19 14.57 -10.52 9.71
N GLY A 20 14.28 -9.83 10.82
CA GLY A 20 15.23 -9.64 11.92
C GLY A 20 16.36 -8.68 11.56
N SER A 21 17.53 -8.89 12.18
CA SER A 21 18.75 -8.11 11.97
C SER A 21 19.85 -9.00 11.36
N SER A 22 20.78 -8.39 10.62
CA SER A 22 22.01 -9.04 10.18
C SER A 22 23.13 -8.89 11.21
N ASP A 23 24.06 -9.85 11.22
CA ASP A 23 25.23 -9.83 12.11
C ASP A 23 26.05 -8.54 11.95
N GLY A 24 26.45 -7.92 13.07
CA GLY A 24 27.32 -6.74 13.09
C GLY A 24 26.72 -5.51 13.77
N LEU A 25 26.95 -4.32 13.20
CA LEU A 25 26.55 -3.00 13.75
C LEU A 25 25.03 -2.74 13.73
N ASP A 26 24.23 -3.74 13.34
CA ASP A 26 22.78 -3.63 13.16
C ASP A 26 21.97 -4.23 14.33
N LEU A 27 22.63 -4.59 15.45
CA LEU A 27 21.99 -5.15 16.66
C LEU A 27 20.81 -4.31 17.22
N GLY A 28 20.70 -3.03 16.87
CA GLY A 28 19.57 -2.15 17.24
C GLY A 28 18.53 -1.89 16.13
N ARG A 29 18.59 -2.60 15.01
CA ARG A 29 17.70 -2.41 13.86
C ARG A 29 17.13 -3.74 13.38
N GLU A 30 15.84 -3.77 13.11
CA GLU A 30 15.18 -4.89 12.43
C GLU A 30 14.64 -4.45 11.08
N HIS A 31 14.70 -5.35 10.10
CA HIS A 31 14.17 -5.10 8.76
C HIS A 31 12.79 -5.73 8.59
N CYS A 32 11.82 -4.91 8.14
CA CYS A 32 10.55 -5.40 7.59
C CYS A 32 10.57 -5.19 6.07
N LEU A 33 10.82 -6.26 5.31
CA LEU A 33 10.86 -6.19 3.86
C LEU A 33 9.45 -6.11 3.30
N MET A 34 9.24 -5.17 2.38
CA MET A 34 7.99 -5.02 1.66
C MET A 34 8.12 -5.63 0.25
N GLY A 35 7.23 -6.57 -0.08
CA GLY A 35 7.13 -7.19 -1.40
C GLY A 35 5.82 -6.83 -2.10
N ILE A 36 5.83 -6.84 -3.44
CA ILE A 36 4.68 -6.61 -4.30
C ILE A 36 4.43 -7.83 -5.19
N LYS A 37 3.16 -8.26 -5.28
CA LYS A 37 2.68 -9.27 -6.24
C LYS A 37 1.77 -8.60 -7.26
N GLY A 38 2.00 -8.89 -8.55
CA GLY A 38 1.25 -8.31 -9.66
C GLY A 38 1.70 -6.91 -10.05
N THR A 39 0.89 -6.22 -10.86
CA THR A 39 1.17 -4.85 -11.31
C THR A 39 0.34 -3.84 -10.51
N VAL A 40 1.01 -2.86 -9.91
CA VAL A 40 0.38 -1.71 -9.25
C VAL A 40 1.09 -0.43 -9.67
N ARG A 41 0.32 0.57 -10.11
CA ARG A 41 0.82 1.86 -10.61
C ARG A 41 0.26 3.01 -9.80
N ARG A 42 1.13 3.75 -9.11
CA ARG A 42 0.77 4.91 -8.27
C ARG A 42 -0.08 5.97 -8.99
N SER A 43 0.09 6.14 -10.30
CA SER A 43 -0.60 7.15 -11.09
C SER A 43 -2.05 6.78 -11.45
N THR A 44 -2.36 5.48 -11.52
CA THR A 44 -3.68 5.00 -11.99
C THR A 44 -4.46 4.26 -10.92
N ASP A 45 -3.76 3.67 -9.94
CA ASP A 45 -4.35 2.73 -8.99
C ASP A 45 -4.53 3.38 -7.61
N GLY A 46 -4.98 4.64 -7.59
CA GLY A 46 -5.22 5.39 -6.35
C GLY A 46 -6.39 4.85 -5.53
N ASP A 47 -7.27 4.06 -6.16
CA ASP A 47 -8.35 3.29 -5.53
C ASP A 47 -7.84 2.06 -4.74
N PHE A 48 -6.56 1.70 -4.92
CA PHE A 48 -5.94 0.57 -4.26
C PHE A 48 -4.79 0.96 -3.32
N ILE A 49 -4.01 2.00 -3.67
CA ILE A 49 -2.88 2.44 -2.85
C ILE A 49 -2.81 3.97 -2.67
N HIS A 50 -2.44 4.38 -1.46
CA HIS A 50 -1.98 5.74 -1.16
C HIS A 50 -0.48 5.71 -0.86
N ALA A 51 0.33 5.76 -1.91
CA ALA A 51 1.77 5.77 -1.76
C ALA A 51 2.28 7.09 -1.13
N ASN A 52 3.45 7.00 -0.49
CA ASN A 52 4.19 8.14 0.05
C ASN A 52 3.48 8.87 1.21
N VAL A 53 2.50 8.25 1.86
CA VAL A 53 1.88 8.76 3.09
C VAL A 53 2.84 8.60 4.26
N ASP A 54 3.43 7.42 4.42
CA ASP A 54 4.39 7.09 5.47
C ASP A 54 5.81 6.91 4.92
N ILE A 55 6.80 6.99 5.80
CA ILE A 55 8.22 6.70 5.53
C ILE A 55 8.55 5.24 5.86
N ASP A 56 9.74 4.78 5.47
CA ASP A 56 10.24 3.41 5.65
C ASP A 56 11.01 3.18 6.97
N LEU A 57 10.78 4.04 7.97
CA LEU A 57 11.44 3.97 9.27
C LEU A 57 10.40 4.05 10.39
N ILE A 58 10.52 3.13 11.34
CA ILE A 58 9.85 3.18 12.64
C ILE A 58 10.94 3.29 13.70
N ILE A 59 10.85 4.31 14.56
CA ILE A 59 11.81 4.53 15.65
C ILE A 59 11.05 4.44 16.96
N THR A 60 11.33 3.39 17.72
CA THR A 60 10.77 3.17 19.06
C THR A 60 11.90 2.90 20.05
N GLU A 61 11.58 3.04 21.33
CA GLU A 61 12.48 2.57 22.38
C GLU A 61 12.67 1.05 22.30
N GLU A 62 13.81 0.57 22.81
CA GLU A 62 14.10 -0.86 22.87
C GLU A 62 13.06 -1.55 23.76
N PRO A 63 12.43 -2.64 23.28
CA PRO A 63 11.44 -3.33 24.08
C PRO A 63 12.09 -4.04 25.28
N GLU A 64 11.27 -4.40 26.27
CA GLU A 64 11.76 -5.14 27.45
C GLU A 64 12.50 -6.42 27.04
N TYR A 65 13.54 -6.78 27.82
CA TYR A 65 14.37 -7.94 27.53
C TYR A 65 13.52 -9.22 27.36
N GLY A 66 13.69 -9.89 26.22
CA GLY A 66 12.94 -11.10 25.87
C GLY A 66 11.60 -10.85 25.16
N SER A 67 11.19 -9.60 24.97
CA SER A 67 10.03 -9.26 24.15
C SER A 67 10.29 -9.55 22.67
N LEU A 68 9.33 -10.23 22.03
CA LEU A 68 9.30 -10.48 20.59
C LEU A 68 8.22 -9.62 19.89
N GLU A 69 7.70 -8.62 20.58
CA GLU A 69 6.72 -7.70 20.02
C GLU A 69 7.36 -6.78 18.99
N LYS A 70 6.62 -6.55 17.90
CA LYS A 70 7.00 -5.60 16.86
C LYS A 70 6.22 -4.31 17.05
N PRO A 71 6.78 -3.16 16.68
CA PRO A 71 6.11 -1.88 16.90
C PRO A 71 4.77 -1.86 16.13
N SER A 72 3.70 -1.49 16.84
CA SER A 72 2.33 -1.50 16.28
C SER A 72 2.13 -0.51 15.14
N GLU A 73 3.04 0.46 14.98
CA GLU A 73 3.06 1.42 13.88
C GLU A 73 3.14 0.75 12.50
N ILE A 74 3.69 -0.49 12.41
CA ILE A 74 3.68 -1.24 11.15
C ILE A 74 2.27 -1.48 10.62
N PHE A 75 1.27 -1.68 11.49
CA PHE A 75 -0.12 -1.83 11.07
C PHE A 75 -0.66 -0.56 10.44
N ASN A 76 -0.29 0.61 10.98
CA ASN A 76 -0.71 1.90 10.45
C ASN A 76 -0.11 2.13 9.06
N ILE A 77 1.19 1.88 8.88
CA ILE A 77 1.86 1.99 7.58
C ILE A 77 1.16 1.10 6.54
N ILE A 78 0.84 -0.15 6.88
CA ILE A 78 0.17 -1.08 5.96
C ILE A 78 -1.25 -0.60 5.62
N GLU A 79 -2.00 -0.12 6.61
CA GLU A 79 -3.39 0.34 6.46
C GLU A 79 -3.51 1.65 5.68
N HIS A 80 -2.58 2.59 5.89
CA HIS A 80 -2.50 3.82 5.12
C HIS A 80 -2.07 3.57 3.68
N PHE A 81 -1.10 2.68 3.48
CA PHE A 81 -0.56 2.39 2.16
C PHE A 81 -1.55 1.64 1.27
N CYS A 82 -2.18 0.56 1.78
CA CYS A 82 -3.04 -0.32 0.99
C CYS A 82 -4.52 -0.23 1.44
N LEU A 83 -5.37 0.15 0.50
CA LEU A 83 -6.81 0.29 0.72
C LEU A 83 -7.54 -1.06 0.75
N GLY A 84 -6.86 -2.16 0.43
CA GLY A 84 -7.42 -3.52 0.51
C GLY A 84 -7.81 -3.89 1.94
N LYS A 85 -9.07 -4.29 2.14
CA LYS A 85 -9.62 -4.62 3.46
C LYS A 85 -9.28 -6.03 3.95
N ARG A 86 -8.83 -6.92 3.06
CA ARG A 86 -8.46 -8.30 3.40
C ARG A 86 -7.01 -8.34 3.85
N ARG A 87 -6.77 -8.26 5.16
CA ARG A 87 -5.44 -8.22 5.76
C ARG A 87 -5.23 -9.45 6.65
N LEU A 88 -4.10 -10.14 6.48
CA LEU A 88 -3.76 -11.36 7.20
C LEU A 88 -2.45 -11.14 7.97
N HIS A 89 -2.47 -11.37 9.28
CA HIS A 89 -1.30 -11.35 10.15
C HIS A 89 -0.97 -12.79 10.57
N LEU A 90 0.01 -13.38 9.89
CA LEU A 90 0.55 -14.70 10.24
C LEU A 90 1.52 -14.59 11.42
N PHE A 91 1.51 -15.60 12.29
CA PHE A 91 2.28 -15.68 13.53
C PHE A 91 1.92 -14.61 14.58
N GLY A 92 0.72 -14.03 14.49
CA GLY A 92 0.22 -13.11 15.50
C GLY A 92 -0.09 -13.80 16.84
N ARG A 93 -0.17 -12.97 17.88
CA ARG A 93 -0.50 -13.32 19.26
C ARG A 93 -1.76 -12.57 19.72
N ASP A 94 -2.31 -12.94 20.87
CA ASP A 94 -3.47 -12.27 21.48
C ASP A 94 -3.26 -10.75 21.62
N SER A 95 -2.04 -10.32 21.97
CA SER A 95 -1.61 -8.92 22.08
C SER A 95 -1.70 -8.13 20.76
N THR A 96 -1.72 -8.82 19.62
CA THR A 96 -1.66 -8.23 18.28
C THR A 96 -2.99 -8.31 17.51
N ILE A 97 -4.04 -8.82 18.14
CA ILE A 97 -5.38 -8.87 17.53
C ILE A 97 -5.85 -7.43 17.26
N ARG A 98 -6.22 -7.15 16.00
CA ARG A 98 -6.58 -5.80 15.55
C ARG A 98 -7.82 -5.83 14.65
N PRO A 99 -8.78 -4.89 14.81
CA PRO A 99 -9.89 -4.73 13.88
C PRO A 99 -9.40 -4.54 12.44
N GLY A 100 -10.06 -5.18 11.48
CA GLY A 100 -9.67 -5.14 10.07
C GLY A 100 -8.55 -6.10 9.68
N TRP A 101 -8.10 -6.96 10.61
CA TRP A 101 -7.12 -8.02 10.36
C TRP A 101 -7.67 -9.39 10.75
N LEU A 102 -7.38 -10.40 9.92
CA LEU A 102 -7.42 -11.80 10.30
C LEU A 102 -6.06 -12.15 10.92
N THR A 103 -6.04 -12.60 12.17
CA THR A 103 -4.81 -12.99 12.86
C THR A 103 -4.77 -14.50 12.99
N VAL A 104 -3.67 -15.12 12.57
CA VAL A 104 -3.47 -16.58 12.63
C VAL A 104 -2.10 -16.85 13.22
N GLY A 105 -2.02 -17.58 14.32
CA GLY A 105 -0.74 -17.90 14.95
C GLY A 105 -0.89 -19.01 15.99
N PRO A 106 0.21 -19.74 16.29
CA PRO A 106 0.19 -20.87 17.21
C PRO A 106 0.04 -20.46 18.68
N ALA A 107 0.30 -19.18 19.00
CA ALA A 107 0.26 -18.64 20.35
C ALA A 107 -1.08 -17.94 20.68
N LEU A 108 -2.10 -18.09 19.82
CA LEU A 108 -3.45 -17.58 20.10
C LEU A 108 -4.15 -18.49 21.11
N THR A 109 -4.80 -17.91 22.12
CA THR A 109 -5.50 -18.69 23.16
C THR A 109 -6.92 -19.08 22.77
N ASN A 110 -7.49 -18.46 21.73
CA ASN A 110 -8.85 -18.71 21.26
C ASN A 110 -8.95 -18.56 19.73
N SER A 111 -10.06 -19.02 19.14
CA SER A 111 -10.34 -18.94 17.72
C SER A 111 -11.81 -18.64 17.45
N ASN A 112 -12.07 -17.66 16.59
CA ASN A 112 -13.42 -17.26 16.16
C ASN A 112 -13.56 -17.19 14.64
N TYR A 113 -12.56 -17.67 13.88
CA TYR A 113 -12.56 -17.55 12.44
C TYR A 113 -13.65 -18.42 11.80
N ASN A 114 -14.53 -17.78 11.04
CA ASN A 114 -15.47 -18.44 10.15
C ASN A 114 -15.26 -17.87 8.73
N ALA A 115 -14.90 -18.74 7.79
CA ALA A 115 -14.51 -18.32 6.44
C ALA A 115 -15.67 -17.69 5.66
N GLU A 116 -16.89 -18.22 5.80
CA GLU A 116 -18.08 -17.72 5.11
C GLU A 116 -18.47 -16.34 5.63
N THR A 117 -18.51 -16.18 6.95
CA THR A 117 -18.77 -14.88 7.59
C THR A 117 -17.69 -13.87 7.22
N TYR A 118 -16.42 -14.26 7.25
CA TYR A 118 -15.31 -13.38 6.88
C TYR A 118 -15.41 -12.94 5.42
N ALA A 119 -15.63 -13.88 4.49
CA ALA A 119 -15.85 -13.57 3.07
C ALA A 119 -17.06 -12.65 2.87
N GLY A 120 -18.12 -12.83 3.66
CA GLY A 120 -19.32 -12.01 3.67
C GLY A 120 -19.07 -10.49 3.78
N TYR A 121 -18.03 -10.08 4.51
CA TYR A 121 -17.68 -8.66 4.68
C TYR A 121 -17.10 -7.98 3.43
N PHE A 122 -16.73 -8.76 2.40
CA PHE A 122 -16.06 -8.26 1.20
C PHE A 122 -16.87 -8.49 -0.08
N ASN A 123 -18.12 -8.95 0.05
CA ASN A 123 -19.04 -9.12 -1.08
C ASN A 123 -19.36 -7.78 -1.77
N SER A 124 -19.88 -7.85 -3.00
CA SER A 124 -20.34 -6.68 -3.79
C SER A 124 -19.26 -5.65 -4.14
N ASN A 125 -18.05 -6.09 -4.50
CA ASN A 125 -16.90 -5.23 -4.85
C ASN A 125 -16.43 -4.30 -3.71
N CYS A 126 -16.88 -4.47 -2.47
CA CYS A 126 -16.45 -3.73 -1.28
C CYS A 126 -15.13 -4.29 -0.70
N THR A 127 -14.16 -4.55 -1.59
CA THR A 127 -12.86 -5.15 -1.24
C THR A 127 -11.83 -4.10 -0.81
N THR A 128 -12.08 -2.83 -1.13
CA THR A 128 -11.29 -1.69 -0.70
C THR A 128 -12.10 -0.78 0.23
N THR A 129 -11.41 0.08 0.98
CA THR A 129 -12.06 1.06 1.88
C THR A 129 -12.77 2.18 1.13
N GLY A 130 -12.48 2.36 -0.16
CA GLY A 130 -12.77 3.60 -0.87
C GLY A 130 -11.92 4.77 -0.36
N CYS A 131 -12.19 5.96 -0.88
CA CYS A 131 -11.52 7.19 -0.49
C CYS A 131 -12.49 8.36 -0.48
N THR A 132 -12.37 9.25 0.50
CA THR A 132 -13.20 10.48 0.57
C THR A 132 -12.54 11.59 -0.23
N GLU A 133 -13.33 12.56 -0.70
CA GLU A 133 -12.81 13.73 -1.43
C GLU A 133 -11.74 14.49 -0.65
N ARG A 134 -11.89 14.58 0.68
CA ARG A 134 -10.92 15.22 1.56
C ARG A 134 -9.58 14.48 1.57
N ILE A 135 -9.60 13.15 1.65
CA ILE A 135 -8.36 12.35 1.61
C ILE A 135 -7.73 12.45 0.22
N GLU A 136 -8.52 12.34 -0.84
CA GLU A 136 -8.04 12.53 -2.21
C GLU A 136 -7.38 13.90 -2.43
N ALA A 137 -7.89 14.96 -1.80
CA ALA A 137 -7.34 16.30 -1.91
C ALA A 137 -5.99 16.46 -1.18
N LEU A 138 -5.80 15.76 -0.06
CA LEU A 138 -4.64 15.94 0.82
C LEU A 138 -3.51 14.93 0.57
N ARG A 139 -3.81 13.75 0.04
CA ARG A 139 -2.78 12.72 -0.14
C ARG A 139 -1.72 13.13 -1.17
N PRO A 140 -0.45 12.70 -0.99
CA PRO A 140 0.60 12.94 -1.96
C PRO A 140 0.28 12.31 -3.33
N LYS A 141 0.49 13.08 -4.40
CA LYS A 141 0.24 12.67 -5.79
C LYS A 141 1.37 13.15 -6.70
N SER A 142 1.62 12.40 -7.77
CA SER A 142 2.55 12.84 -8.81
C SER A 142 2.07 14.16 -9.44
N PRO A 143 2.98 15.10 -9.76
CA PRO A 143 2.61 16.31 -10.48
C PRO A 143 1.95 15.98 -11.83
N PRO A 144 1.07 16.87 -12.35
CA PRO A 144 0.53 16.72 -13.69
C PRO A 144 1.67 16.66 -14.72
N PRO A 145 1.57 15.80 -15.76
CA PRO A 145 2.55 15.79 -16.84
C PRO A 145 2.63 17.17 -17.50
N LYS A 146 3.85 17.71 -17.67
CA LYS A 146 4.07 18.93 -18.46
C LYS A 146 3.66 18.67 -19.91
N GLY A 147 2.49 19.15 -20.34
CA GLY A 147 2.10 19.11 -21.76
C GLY A 147 0.60 19.18 -22.07
N SER A 148 -0.29 18.92 -21.13
CA SER A 148 -1.74 18.99 -21.38
C SER A 148 -2.30 20.37 -21.00
N LYS A 149 -1.95 21.41 -21.76
CA LYS A 149 -2.85 22.56 -21.85
C LYS A 149 -3.99 22.13 -22.77
N GLY A 150 -5.19 22.08 -22.21
CA GLY A 150 -6.42 21.77 -22.95
C GLY A 150 -6.53 22.63 -24.21
N ALA A 151 -6.73 21.96 -25.34
CA ALA A 151 -7.20 22.58 -26.57
C ALA A 151 -8.66 22.99 -26.35
N GLY A 152 -8.86 24.13 -25.69
CA GLY A 152 -10.17 24.74 -25.46
C GLY A 152 -10.11 26.23 -25.74
N GLY A 153 -10.64 26.64 -26.89
CA GLY A 153 -11.15 27.99 -27.14
C GLY A 153 -10.12 29.07 -27.51
N GLY A 154 -10.06 29.42 -28.80
CA GLY A 154 -9.32 30.59 -29.25
C GLY A 154 -9.33 30.79 -30.76
N ARG A 155 -10.50 31.14 -31.32
CA ARG A 155 -10.62 31.71 -32.67
C ARG A 155 -9.71 32.95 -32.77
N GLY A 156 -8.66 32.87 -33.58
CA GLY A 156 -7.78 33.99 -33.88
C GLY A 156 -7.10 33.75 -35.23
N GLY A 157 -7.78 34.16 -36.30
CA GLY A 157 -7.25 34.05 -37.65
C GLY A 157 -6.01 34.91 -37.81
N PHE A 158 -4.95 34.31 -38.35
CA PHE A 158 -3.87 35.03 -39.02
C PHE A 158 -3.54 34.32 -40.31
N THR A 159 -4.09 34.85 -41.39
CA THR A 159 -3.60 34.71 -42.75
C THR A 159 -2.13 35.18 -42.79
N ARG A 160 -1.21 34.28 -43.14
CA ARG A 160 0.12 34.66 -43.65
C ARG A 160 0.29 34.10 -45.04
N GLY A 161 0.41 35.04 -45.97
CA GLY A 161 0.38 34.83 -47.41
C GLY A 161 1.57 34.05 -47.93
N ALA A 162 1.30 33.40 -49.05
CA ALA A 162 2.28 32.84 -49.95
C ALA A 162 3.18 33.97 -50.51
N ALA A 163 4.48 33.76 -50.46
CA ALA A 163 5.45 34.48 -51.29
C ALA A 163 6.37 33.45 -51.95
N ARG A 164 6.06 33.16 -53.21
CA ARG A 164 6.96 32.50 -54.17
C ARG A 164 8.16 33.42 -54.42
N GLY A 165 9.38 32.91 -54.25
CA GLY A 165 10.61 33.55 -54.73
C GLY A 165 11.35 32.61 -55.66
N ARG A 166 11.40 32.97 -56.95
CA ARG A 166 12.07 32.26 -58.05
C ARG A 166 13.12 33.21 -58.63
N GLY A 167 14.35 32.73 -58.84
CA GLY A 167 15.33 33.33 -59.76
C GLY A 167 16.68 33.72 -59.14
N ARG A 168 17.73 32.93 -59.36
CA ARG A 168 18.60 32.98 -60.54
C ARG A 168 19.19 31.61 -60.80
#